data_AF-A0A285HFY7-F1
#
_entry.id   AF-A0A285HFY7-F1
#
_cell.length_a   1.000
_cell.length_b   1.000
_cell.length_c   1.000
_cell.angle_alpha   90.00
_cell.angle_beta   90.00
_cell.angle_gamma   90.00
#
_symmetry.space_group_name_H-M   'P 1'
#
loop_
_entity.id
_entity.type
_entity.pdbx_description
1 polymer ?
#
loop_
_entity_poly.entity_id
_entity_poly.type
_entity_poly.pdbx_seq_one_letter_code
_entity_poly.pdbx_strand_id
1 'polypeptide(L)'
;MTDIGSSGLPESLRARIAERSALSPIDKVRALLHGYVHDADSFDEVREELRDTAETSTLFLEQYLVALETILSEPQPEGTLLRLVAGDGNRGLDDPTDASAAAYLRRLLETLRSVIASAKG
;
A
#
# COMPACT_ATOMS: atom_id res chain seq x y z
N MET A 1 28.45 22.13 25.46
CA MET A 1 27.66 22.19 24.22
C MET A 1 27.43 20.76 23.80
N THR A 2 26.38 20.15 24.35
CA THR A 2 26.11 18.71 24.16
C THR A 2 25.21 18.58 22.94
N ASP A 3 25.80 18.05 21.87
CA ASP A 3 25.11 17.64 20.65
C ASP A 3 24.08 16.56 21.03
N ILE A 4 22.80 16.91 21.04
CA ILE A 4 21.71 15.96 21.22
C ILE A 4 21.53 15.28 19.88
N GLY A 5 21.95 14.00 19.84
CA GLY A 5 22.01 13.16 18.67
C GLY A 5 20.83 13.34 17.72
N SER A 6 21.16 13.75 16.50
CA SER A 6 20.28 13.74 15.35
C SER A 6 19.69 12.34 15.15
N SER A 7 18.37 12.24 15.30
CA SER A 7 17.47 11.16 14.87
C SER A 7 17.76 9.75 15.43
N GLY A 8 17.06 9.39 16.50
CA GLY A 8 17.14 8.11 17.21
C GLY A 8 16.65 6.86 16.46
N LEU A 9 16.71 6.84 15.13
CA LEU A 9 16.40 5.65 14.33
C LEU A 9 17.70 4.86 14.02
N PRO A 10 17.70 3.52 14.17
CA PRO A 10 18.80 2.67 13.71
C PRO A 10 19.10 2.90 12.22
N GLU A 11 20.38 2.81 11.82
CA GLU A 11 20.80 3.03 10.43
C GLU A 11 20.11 2.07 9.45
N SER A 12 19.92 0.82 9.85
CA SER A 12 19.18 -0.18 9.06
C SER A 12 17.72 0.22 8.83
N LEU A 13 17.06 0.81 9.82
CA LEU A 13 15.68 1.29 9.68
C LEU A 13 15.62 2.55 8.80
N ARG A 14 16.59 3.46 8.94
CA ARG A 14 16.72 4.64 8.07
C ARG A 14 16.92 4.26 6.61
N ALA A 15 17.84 3.33 6.34
CA ALA A 15 18.09 2.84 4.98
C ALA A 15 16.83 2.24 4.35
N ARG A 16 16.10 1.41 5.10
CA ARG A 16 14.83 0.80 4.64
C ARG A 16 13.75 1.85 4.36
N ILE A 17 13.63 2.90 5.17
CA ILE A 17 12.69 4.00 4.92
C ILE A 17 13.08 4.79 3.68
N ALA A 18 14.37 5.08 3.48
CA ALA A 18 14.86 5.82 2.32
C ALA A 18 14.66 5.04 1.01
N GLU A 19 15.02 3.75 1.01
CA GLU A 19 14.82 2.85 -0.13
C GLU A 19 13.35 2.78 -0.54
N ARG A 20 12.44 2.60 0.43
CA ARG A 20 11.00 2.52 0.17
C ARG A 20 10.42 3.86 -0.28
N SER A 21 10.91 4.96 0.27
CA SER A 21 10.51 6.31 -0.15
C SER A 21 10.88 6.59 -1.61
N ALA A 22 12.02 6.07 -2.08
CA ALA A 22 12.52 6.24 -3.44
C ALA A 22 11.77 5.41 -4.50
N LEU A 23 10.95 4.43 -4.10
CA LEU A 23 10.15 3.64 -5.03
C LEU A 23 9.12 4.50 -5.77
N SER A 24 8.87 4.14 -7.03
CA SER A 24 7.79 4.71 -7.83
C SER A 24 6.43 4.40 -7.19
N PRO A 25 5.37 5.19 -7.47
CA PRO A 25 4.02 4.89 -7.00
C PRO A 25 3.56 3.47 -7.39
N ILE A 26 3.84 3.03 -8.62
CA ILE A 26 3.52 1.67 -9.08
C ILE A 26 4.24 0.60 -8.24
N ASP A 27 5.54 0.78 -7.95
CA ASP A 27 6.29 -0.22 -7.19
C ASP A 27 5.86 -0.28 -5.73
N LYS A 28 5.43 0.86 -5.16
CA LYS A 28 4.80 0.90 -3.83
C LYS A 28 3.47 0.14 -3.83
N VAL A 29 2.62 0.33 -4.83
CA VAL A 29 1.36 -0.42 -4.95
C VAL A 29 1.64 -1.90 -5.17
N ARG A 30 2.62 -2.27 -5.99
CA ARG A 30 3.06 -3.66 -6.13
C ARG A 30 3.48 -4.24 -4.77
N ALA A 31 4.31 -3.54 -4.00
CA ALA A 31 4.73 -4.00 -2.69
C ALA A 31 3.57 -4.14 -1.68
N LEU A 32 2.56 -3.26 -1.75
CA LEU A 32 1.33 -3.39 -0.97
C LEU A 32 0.57 -4.67 -1.37
N LEU A 33 0.38 -4.89 -2.67
CA LEU A 33 -0.35 -6.05 -3.17
C LEU A 33 0.34 -7.36 -2.79
N HIS A 34 1.65 -7.47 -2.99
CA HIS A 34 2.40 -8.67 -2.56
C HIS A 34 2.39 -8.86 -1.04
N GLY A 35 2.40 -7.77 -0.27
CA GLY A 35 2.54 -7.84 1.18
C GLY A 35 1.25 -8.14 1.96
N TYR A 36 0.08 -7.82 1.39
CA TYR A 36 -1.21 -7.90 2.10
C TYR A 36 -2.33 -8.54 1.28
N VAL A 37 -2.18 -8.61 -0.04
CA VAL A 37 -3.24 -9.08 -0.92
C VAL A 37 -2.89 -10.45 -1.49
N HIS A 38 -1.73 -10.61 -2.11
CA HIS A 38 -1.36 -11.81 -2.87
C HIS A 38 -1.72 -13.15 -2.21
N ASP A 39 -1.40 -13.30 -0.91
CA ASP A 39 -1.58 -14.54 -0.15
C ASP A 39 -2.88 -14.60 0.66
N ALA A 40 -3.64 -13.51 0.77
CA ALA A 40 -4.89 -13.52 1.52
C ALA A 40 -5.99 -14.28 0.74
N ASP A 41 -6.84 -15.01 1.45
CA ASP A 41 -7.97 -15.77 0.90
C ASP A 41 -9.21 -14.87 0.68
N SER A 42 -9.30 -13.78 1.44
CA SER A 42 -10.47 -12.89 1.40
C SER A 42 -10.10 -11.42 1.57
N PHE A 43 -11.01 -10.52 1.21
CA PHE A 43 -10.80 -9.09 1.45
C PHE A 43 -10.88 -8.72 2.94
N ASP A 44 -11.60 -9.51 3.75
CA ASP A 44 -11.69 -9.26 5.20
C ASP A 44 -10.36 -9.56 5.87
N GLU A 45 -9.64 -10.61 5.44
CA GLU A 45 -8.28 -10.91 5.87
C GLU A 45 -7.30 -9.78 5.52
N VAL A 46 -7.34 -9.25 4.30
CA VAL A 46 -6.55 -8.06 3.91
C VAL A 46 -6.79 -6.91 4.89
N ARG A 47 -8.05 -6.67 5.28
CA ARG A 47 -8.41 -5.61 6.22
C ARG A 47 -7.84 -5.86 7.62
N GLU A 48 -7.89 -7.10 8.09
CA GLU A 48 -7.34 -7.51 9.38
C GLU A 48 -5.82 -7.34 9.42
N GLU A 49 -5.09 -7.82 8.41
CA GLU A 49 -3.62 -7.66 8.37
C GLU A 49 -3.18 -6.18 8.31
N LEU A 50 -3.90 -5.36 7.56
CA LEU A 50 -3.65 -3.92 7.52
C LEU A 50 -3.89 -3.28 8.89
N ARG A 51 -4.93 -3.72 9.61
CA ARG A 51 -5.24 -3.23 10.95
C ARG A 51 -4.14 -3.62 11.94
N ASP A 52 -3.73 -4.89 11.96
CA ASP A 52 -2.67 -5.38 12.85
C ASP A 52 -1.35 -4.62 12.60
N THR A 53 -1.04 -4.34 11.34
CA THR A 53 0.11 -3.50 11.00
C THR A 53 -0.03 -2.07 11.56
N ALA A 54 -1.21 -1.47 11.40
CA ALA A 54 -1.48 -0.10 11.85
C ALA A 54 -1.39 0.05 13.37
N GLU A 55 -1.68 -0.99 14.15
CA GLU A 55 -1.50 -1.01 15.61
C GLU A 55 -0.03 -0.82 16.02
N THR A 56 0.91 -1.27 15.17
CA THR A 56 2.34 -1.10 15.40
C THR A 56 2.88 0.17 14.75
N SER A 57 2.51 0.45 13.50
CA SER A 57 2.95 1.65 12.78
C SER A 57 2.10 1.94 11.55
N THR A 58 1.73 3.21 11.36
CA THR A 58 1.05 3.67 10.14
C THR A 58 2.02 4.15 9.05
N LEU A 59 3.32 4.24 9.32
CA LEU A 59 4.29 4.93 8.45
C LEU A 59 4.30 4.38 7.02
N PHE A 60 4.35 3.06 6.85
CA PHE A 60 4.38 2.45 5.52
C PHE A 60 2.99 2.40 4.87
N LEU A 61 1.94 2.27 5.68
CA LEU A 61 0.55 2.32 5.22
C LEU A 61 0.22 3.68 4.60
N GLU A 62 0.73 4.77 5.18
CA GLU A 62 0.57 6.13 4.63
C GLU A 62 1.28 6.29 3.29
N GLN A 63 2.46 5.69 3.10
CA GLN A 63 3.16 5.73 1.81
C GLN A 63 2.38 4.96 0.73
N TYR A 64 1.76 3.84 1.10
CA TYR A 64 0.90 3.07 0.20
C TYR A 64 -0.39 3.80 -0.15
N LEU A 65 -0.96 4.51 0.82
CA LEU A 65 -2.12 5.34 0.60
C LEU A 65 -1.84 6.38 -0.48
N VAL A 66 -0.77 7.17 -0.32
CA VAL A 66 -0.38 8.19 -1.31
C VAL A 66 -0.08 7.56 -2.68
N ALA A 67 0.54 6.38 -2.71
CA ALA A 67 0.83 5.70 -3.96
C ALA A 67 -0.45 5.25 -4.69
N LEU A 68 -1.43 4.69 -3.97
CA LEU A 68 -2.74 4.33 -4.50
C LEU A 68 -3.49 5.57 -5.02
N GLU A 69 -3.49 6.67 -4.26
CA GLU A 69 -4.10 7.94 -4.69
C GLU A 69 -3.50 8.43 -6.01
N THR A 70 -2.16 8.38 -6.10
CA THR A 70 -1.43 8.82 -7.29
C THR A 70 -1.84 8.00 -8.51
N ILE A 71 -1.72 6.67 -8.46
CA ILE A 71 -2.00 5.82 -9.63
C ILE A 71 -3.48 5.81 -10.04
N LEU A 72 -4.39 6.12 -9.12
CA LEU A 72 -5.83 6.21 -9.39
C LEU A 72 -6.26 7.60 -9.87
N SER A 73 -5.42 8.63 -9.68
CA SER A 73 -5.67 10.00 -10.11
C SER A 73 -5.17 10.31 -11.51
N GLU A 74 -4.18 9.56 -12.00
CA GLU A 74 -3.55 9.74 -13.31
C GLU A 74 -3.87 8.57 -14.25
N PRO A 75 -4.03 8.82 -15.56
CA PRO A 75 -4.22 7.76 -16.54
C PRO A 75 -2.98 6.84 -16.57
N GLN A 76 -3.23 5.55 -16.39
CA GLN A 76 -2.19 4.52 -16.52
C GLN A 76 -2.18 3.96 -17.94
N PRO A 77 -1.04 3.41 -18.40
CA PRO A 77 -1.03 2.63 -19.65
C PRO A 77 -2.06 1.50 -19.58
N GLU A 78 -2.69 1.20 -20.71
CA GLU A 78 -3.73 0.16 -20.80
C GLU A 78 -3.25 -1.20 -20.26
N GLY A 79 -4.09 -1.84 -19.45
CA GLY A 79 -3.85 -3.14 -18.82
C GLY A 79 -2.97 -3.07 -17.57
N THR A 80 -2.49 -1.88 -17.17
CA THR A 80 -1.60 -1.75 -16.02
C THR A 80 -2.31 -2.07 -14.71
N LEU A 81 -3.52 -1.55 -14.52
CA LEU A 81 -4.27 -1.76 -13.28
C LEU A 81 -4.72 -3.22 -13.17
N LEU A 82 -5.17 -3.80 -14.28
CA LEU A 82 -5.49 -5.22 -14.36
C LEU A 82 -4.28 -6.10 -14.01
N ARG A 83 -3.09 -5.80 -14.56
CA ARG A 83 -1.87 -6.55 -14.23
C ARG A 83 -1.50 -6.42 -12.75
N LEU A 84 -1.66 -5.25 -12.15
CA LEU A 84 -1.44 -5.08 -10.72
C LEU A 84 -2.38 -5.98 -9.92
N VAL A 85 -3.69 -5.90 -10.15
CA VAL A 85 -4.66 -6.65 -9.33
C VAL A 85 -4.61 -8.15 -9.58
N ALA A 86 -4.62 -8.57 -10.85
CA ALA A 86 -4.67 -9.99 -11.21
C ALA A 86 -3.29 -10.67 -11.12
N GLY A 87 -2.21 -9.96 -11.47
CA GLY A 87 -0.86 -10.48 -11.42
C GLY A 87 -0.23 -10.30 -10.06
N ASP A 88 0.04 -9.05 -9.67
CA ASP A 88 0.75 -8.74 -8.42
C ASP A 88 -0.10 -9.02 -7.16
N GLY A 89 -1.41 -8.83 -7.24
CA GLY A 89 -2.35 -9.13 -6.15
C GLY A 89 -2.93 -10.54 -6.17
N ASN A 90 -2.66 -11.34 -7.21
CA ASN A 90 -3.22 -12.68 -7.39
C ASN A 90 -4.76 -12.70 -7.17
N ARG A 91 -5.48 -11.69 -7.70
CA ARG A 91 -6.93 -11.57 -7.56
C ARG A 91 -7.67 -11.82 -8.86
N GLY A 92 -8.54 -12.82 -8.85
CA GLY A 92 -9.56 -13.00 -9.88
C GLY A 92 -10.58 -11.86 -9.83
N LEU A 93 -10.86 -11.27 -10.99
CA LEU A 93 -11.93 -10.29 -11.19
C LEU A 93 -12.97 -10.89 -12.13
N ASP A 94 -14.25 -10.75 -11.81
CA ASP A 94 -15.35 -11.28 -12.63
C ASP A 94 -15.37 -10.68 -14.04
N ASP A 95 -15.06 -9.38 -14.13
CA ASP A 95 -14.78 -8.68 -15.38
C ASP A 95 -13.31 -8.26 -15.38
N PRO A 96 -12.40 -8.89 -16.14
CA PRO A 96 -10.97 -8.60 -16.09
C PRO A 96 -10.61 -7.37 -16.95
N THR A 97 -10.98 -6.18 -16.47
CA THR A 97 -10.70 -4.89 -17.11
C THR A 97 -9.92 -3.96 -16.18
N ASP A 98 -9.27 -2.93 -16.74
CA ASP A 98 -8.64 -1.89 -15.91
C ASP A 98 -9.67 -1.12 -15.06
N ALA A 99 -10.93 -1.04 -15.52
CA ALA A 99 -11.99 -0.37 -14.78
C ALA A 99 -12.39 -1.12 -13.51
N SER A 100 -12.56 -2.44 -13.59
CA SER A 100 -12.84 -3.28 -12.42
C SER A 100 -11.62 -3.36 -11.49
N ALA A 101 -10.41 -3.42 -12.03
CA ALA A 101 -9.18 -3.35 -11.25
C ALA A 101 -9.05 -2.01 -10.50
N ALA A 102 -9.38 -0.89 -11.16
CA ALA A 102 -9.44 0.42 -10.50
C ALA A 102 -10.49 0.45 -9.38
N ALA A 103 -11.64 -0.20 -9.56
CA ALA A 103 -12.67 -0.30 -8.52
C ALA A 103 -12.16 -1.10 -7.31
N TYR A 104 -11.46 -2.22 -7.53
CA TYR A 104 -10.83 -2.99 -6.47
C TYR A 104 -9.78 -2.15 -5.71
N LEU A 105 -8.88 -1.47 -6.43
CA LEU A 105 -7.86 -0.62 -5.84
C LEU A 105 -8.45 0.56 -5.06
N ARG A 106 -9.58 1.13 -5.51
CA ARG A 106 -10.33 2.13 -4.75
C ARG A 106 -10.91 1.57 -3.45
N ARG A 107 -11.43 0.34 -3.47
CA ARG A 107 -11.88 -0.33 -2.24
C ARG A 107 -10.73 -0.51 -1.25
N LEU A 108 -9.56 -0.91 -1.74
CA LEU A 108 -8.33 -1.03 -0.94
C LEU A 108 -7.88 0.32 -0.37
N LEU A 109 -7.89 1.38 -1.20
CA LEU A 109 -7.60 2.76 -0.81
C LEU A 109 -8.49 3.20 0.37
N GLU A 110 -9.81 3.06 0.24
CA GLU A 110 -10.75 3.46 1.30
C GLU A 110 -10.56 2.64 2.58
N THR A 111 -10.25 1.35 2.44
CA THR A 111 -9.93 0.48 3.59
C THR A 111 -8.69 0.97 4.32
N LEU A 112 -7.63 1.30 3.58
CA LEU A 112 -6.37 1.80 4.12
C LEU A 112 -6.56 3.14 4.83
N ARG A 113 -7.34 4.07 4.24
CA ARG A 113 -7.72 5.34 4.89
C ARG A 113 -8.42 5.10 6.21
N SER A 114 -9.41 4.21 6.23
CA SER A 114 -10.17 3.88 7.44
C SER A 114 -9.27 3.31 8.52
N VAL A 115 -8.39 2.37 8.17
CA VAL A 115 -7.47 1.72 9.11
C VAL A 115 -6.50 2.73 9.73
N ILE A 116 -5.86 3.57 8.91
CA ILE A 116 -4.93 4.60 9.39
C ILE A 116 -5.64 5.61 10.29
N ALA A 117 -6.86 6.04 9.93
CA ALA A 117 -7.63 6.97 10.73
C ALA A 117 -7.99 6.37 12.10
N SER A 118 -8.38 5.09 12.16
CA SER A 118 -8.68 4.40 13.41
C SER A 118 -7.45 4.22 14.31
N ALA A 119 -6.26 4.00 13.76
CA ALA A 119 -5.04 3.82 14.55
C ALA A 119 -4.49 5.14 15.15
N LYS A 120 -4.89 6.29 14.61
CA LYS A 120 -4.46 7.63 15.06
C LYS A 120 -5.42 8.29 16.05
N GLY A 121 -6.65 7.78 16.15
CA GLY A 121 -7.69 8.27 17.08
C GLY A 121 -7.53 7.67 18.47
#